data_AF-A0A925GCM4-F1
#
_entry.id   AF-A0A925GCM4-F1
#
_cell.length_a   1.000
_cell.length_b   1.000
_cell.length_c   1.000
_cell.angle_alpha   90.00
_cell.angle_beta   90.00
_cell.angle_gamma   90.00
#
_symmetry.space_group_name_H-M   'P 1'
#
loop_
_entity.id
_entity.type
_entity.pdbx_description
1 polymer ?
#
loop_
_entity_poly.entity_id
_entity_poly.type
_entity_poly.pdbx_seq_one_letter_code
_entity_poly.pdbx_strand_id
1 'polypeptide(L)'
;MIRFHQLILAVLLLAPFASIGQNNTKLWYKKPAKVWTEALPVGNGRLGAMIFGGVNEELIQLNEGTYWTGGPVRTNVNPKAYENLLLAREALFKDENYIQANEYAKKMQGYYSESYLPLGDLMISQKFQASEPTAYYRDLDIKDAISTTRFTIDGTEFTRQIISSAPDQVIVIRLTASKP
;
A
#
# COMPACT_ATOMS: atom_id res chain seq x y z
N MET A 1 45.23 -17.49 50.93
CA MET A 1 44.20 -18.47 50.53
C MET A 1 42.95 -17.73 50.07
N ILE A 2 42.88 -17.38 48.79
CA ILE A 2 41.71 -16.75 48.16
C ILE A 2 41.02 -17.87 47.37
N ARG A 3 39.73 -18.09 47.67
CA ARG A 3 38.97 -19.27 47.25
C ARG A 3 38.68 -19.23 45.75
N PHE A 4 39.22 -20.21 45.01
CA PHE A 4 39.04 -20.45 43.57
C PHE A 4 37.59 -20.74 43.11
N HIS A 5 36.60 -20.69 44.00
CA HIS A 5 35.21 -21.06 43.70
C HIS A 5 34.33 -19.89 43.22
N GLN A 6 34.83 -18.65 43.24
CA GLN A 6 34.05 -17.50 42.76
C GLN A 6 34.27 -17.13 41.29
N LEU A 7 35.24 -17.73 40.59
CA LEU A 7 35.49 -17.41 39.17
C LEU A 7 34.66 -18.20 38.16
N ILE A 8 33.99 -19.29 38.56
CA ILE A 8 33.14 -20.07 37.63
C ILE A 8 31.76 -19.43 37.46
N LEU A 9 31.35 -18.53 38.36
CA LEU A 9 30.04 -17.87 38.28
C LEU A 9 30.01 -16.65 37.34
N ALA A 10 31.17 -16.15 36.89
CA ALA A 10 31.25 -14.92 36.10
C ALA A 10 31.21 -15.15 34.58
N VAL A 11 31.36 -16.38 34.09
CA VAL A 11 31.43 -16.69 32.65
C VAL A 11 30.05 -17.02 32.05
N LEU A 12 29.03 -17.27 32.88
CA LEU A 12 27.67 -17.61 32.43
C LEU A 12 26.76 -16.40 32.15
N LEU A 13 27.22 -15.17 32.40
CA LEU A 13 26.42 -13.94 32.24
C LEU A 13 26.74 -13.12 30.97
N LEU A 14 27.62 -13.61 30.10
CA LEU A 14 27.98 -12.97 28.83
C LEU A 14 27.65 -13.85 27.61
N ALA A 15 26.60 -14.66 27.69
CA ALA A 15 25.97 -15.14 26.46
C ALA A 15 25.26 -13.94 25.83
N PRO A 16 25.65 -13.46 24.64
CA PRO A 16 24.84 -12.49 23.93
C PRO A 16 23.50 -13.19 23.67
N PHE A 17 22.43 -12.68 24.27
CA PHE A 17 21.09 -12.91 23.76
C PHE A 17 21.10 -12.33 22.35
N ALA A 18 21.43 -13.14 21.35
CA ALA A 18 21.08 -12.85 19.99
C ALA A 18 19.55 -12.80 19.97
N SER A 19 19.01 -11.59 20.04
CA SER A 19 17.62 -11.36 19.70
C SER A 19 17.46 -11.85 18.26
N ILE A 20 16.87 -13.03 18.10
CA ILE A 20 16.36 -13.46 16.80
C ILE A 20 15.17 -12.53 16.57
N GLY A 21 15.43 -11.39 15.92
CA GLY A 21 14.40 -10.53 15.41
C GLY A 21 13.44 -11.33 14.52
N GLN A 22 12.19 -10.89 14.43
CA GLN A 22 11.18 -11.55 13.62
C GLN A 22 11.66 -11.63 12.16
N ASN A 23 12.14 -12.80 11.73
CA ASN A 23 12.59 -13.07 10.36
C ASN A 23 11.43 -13.21 9.36
N ASN A 24 10.21 -12.91 9.79
CA ASN A 24 9.02 -13.08 8.97
C ASN A 24 8.62 -11.75 8.34
N THR A 25 9.06 -11.54 7.10
CA THR A 25 8.73 -10.37 6.27
C THR A 25 7.40 -10.51 5.53
N LYS A 26 6.55 -11.45 5.93
CA LYS A 26 5.33 -11.80 5.21
C LYS A 26 4.08 -11.32 5.92
N LEU A 27 3.24 -10.60 5.18
CA LEU A 27 1.83 -10.42 5.49
C LEU A 27 1.07 -11.57 4.84
N TRP A 28 0.33 -12.38 5.60
CA TRP A 28 -0.28 -13.59 5.06
C TRP A 28 -1.68 -13.87 5.60
N TYR A 29 -2.50 -14.53 4.78
CA TYR A 29 -3.92 -14.76 5.05
C TYR A 29 -4.37 -16.13 4.51
N LYS A 30 -5.40 -16.70 5.16
CA LYS A 30 -6.01 -17.99 4.77
C LYS A 30 -7.31 -17.84 3.97
N LYS A 31 -7.65 -16.62 3.56
CA LYS A 31 -8.86 -16.32 2.77
C LYS A 31 -8.57 -15.20 1.77
N PRO A 32 -9.26 -15.18 0.61
CA PRO A 32 -9.24 -14.04 -0.30
C PRO A 32 -9.70 -12.75 0.39
N ALA A 33 -9.22 -11.61 -0.12
CA ALA A 33 -9.74 -10.30 0.27
C ALA A 33 -11.18 -10.13 -0.20
N LYS A 34 -12.03 -9.56 0.66
CA LYS A 34 -13.41 -9.17 0.32
C LYS A 34 -13.55 -7.67 0.05
N VAL A 35 -12.66 -6.88 0.64
CA VAL A 35 -12.64 -5.42 0.51
C VAL A 35 -11.22 -4.96 0.21
N TRP A 36 -11.12 -3.76 -0.36
CA TRP A 36 -9.84 -3.20 -0.83
C TRP A 36 -8.74 -3.17 0.25
N THR A 37 -9.09 -2.83 1.49
CA THR A 37 -8.15 -2.73 2.60
C THR A 37 -7.57 -4.07 3.05
N GLU A 38 -8.11 -5.20 2.55
CA GLU A 38 -7.55 -6.54 2.76
C GLU A 38 -6.66 -7.00 1.59
N ALA A 39 -6.71 -6.31 0.44
CA ALA A 39 -5.89 -6.63 -0.71
C ALA A 39 -4.41 -6.28 -0.46
N LEU A 40 -3.51 -6.96 -1.15
CA LEU A 40 -2.07 -6.81 -0.95
C LEU A 40 -1.45 -5.91 -2.02
N PRO A 41 -0.71 -4.86 -1.66
CA PRO A 41 -0.08 -3.97 -2.62
C PRO A 41 1.24 -4.52 -3.16
N VAL A 42 1.47 -4.33 -4.46
CA VAL A 42 2.81 -4.34 -5.07
C VAL A 42 3.01 -3.06 -5.88
N GLY A 43 4.25 -2.59 -5.99
CA GLY A 43 4.51 -1.36 -6.75
C GLY A 43 5.99 -1.14 -7.05
N ASN A 44 6.27 -0.43 -8.14
CA ASN A 44 7.62 -0.10 -8.58
C ASN A 44 7.95 1.40 -8.54
N GLY A 45 7.15 2.17 -7.78
CA GLY A 45 7.20 3.63 -7.71
C GLY A 45 6.35 4.35 -8.76
N ARG A 46 6.00 3.69 -9.88
CA ARG A 46 5.12 4.23 -10.92
C ARG A 46 3.86 3.38 -11.12
N LEU A 47 4.02 2.09 -11.39
CA LEU A 47 2.94 1.12 -11.53
C LEU A 47 2.67 0.44 -10.19
N GLY A 48 1.40 0.46 -9.78
CA GLY A 48 0.91 -0.20 -8.58
C GLY A 48 -0.21 -1.18 -8.89
N ALA A 49 -0.32 -2.22 -8.06
CA ALA A 49 -1.43 -3.16 -8.10
C ALA A 49 -1.88 -3.58 -6.70
N MET A 50 -3.18 -3.74 -6.52
CA MET A 50 -3.82 -4.30 -5.32
C MET A 50 -4.40 -5.67 -5.64
N ILE A 51 -3.86 -6.72 -5.01
CA ILE A 51 -4.16 -8.13 -5.31
C ILE A 51 -5.18 -8.67 -4.30
N PHE A 52 -6.33 -9.17 -4.79
CA PHE A 52 -7.40 -9.68 -3.91
C PHE A 52 -7.21 -11.17 -3.56
N GLY A 53 -6.64 -11.98 -4.44
CA GLY A 53 -6.38 -13.39 -4.18
C GLY A 53 -7.58 -14.31 -4.43
N GLY A 54 -8.57 -13.92 -5.23
CA GLY A 54 -9.80 -14.71 -5.46
C GLY A 54 -9.54 -15.98 -6.29
N VAL A 55 -10.18 -17.11 -5.95
CA VAL A 55 -9.87 -18.42 -6.56
C VAL A 55 -10.33 -18.48 -8.02
N ASN A 56 -11.64 -18.44 -8.25
CA ASN A 56 -12.24 -18.52 -9.59
C ASN A 56 -12.20 -17.17 -10.31
N GLU A 57 -12.35 -16.09 -9.56
CA GLU A 57 -12.33 -14.72 -10.06
C GLU A 57 -11.31 -13.94 -9.24
N GLU A 58 -10.18 -13.62 -9.87
CA GLU A 58 -9.15 -12.77 -9.29
C GLU A 58 -9.32 -11.34 -9.77
N LEU A 59 -9.40 -10.41 -8.82
CA LEU A 59 -9.43 -8.98 -9.07
C LEU A 59 -8.07 -8.37 -8.72
N ILE A 60 -7.44 -7.76 -9.71
CA ILE A 60 -6.22 -6.97 -9.52
C ILE A 60 -6.55 -5.53 -9.91
N GLN A 61 -6.58 -4.63 -8.94
CA GLN A 61 -6.81 -3.21 -9.24
C GLN A 61 -5.49 -2.52 -9.55
N LEU A 62 -5.47 -1.74 -10.62
CA LEU A 62 -4.27 -1.14 -11.18
C LEU A 62 -4.23 0.36 -10.93
N ASN A 63 -3.01 0.87 -10.76
CA ASN A 63 -2.71 2.28 -10.60
C ASN A 63 -1.43 2.66 -11.37
N GLU A 64 -1.40 3.90 -11.86
CA GLU A 64 -0.22 4.52 -12.49
C GLU A 64 0.00 5.89 -11.83
N GLY A 65 1.22 6.20 -11.38
CA GLY A 65 1.50 7.33 -10.49
C GLY A 65 1.22 8.73 -11.05
N THR A 66 1.06 8.84 -12.37
CA THR A 66 0.81 10.09 -13.11
C THR A 66 -0.61 10.19 -13.66
N TYR A 67 -1.48 9.21 -13.37
CA TYR A 67 -2.87 9.23 -13.82
C TYR A 67 -3.77 10.06 -12.90
N TRP A 68 -3.96 11.33 -13.27
CA TRP A 68 -4.72 12.34 -12.53
C TRP A 68 -5.78 13.01 -13.41
N THR A 69 -6.80 13.61 -12.78
CA THR A 69 -7.74 14.50 -13.48
C THR A 69 -7.07 15.83 -13.89
N GLY A 70 -7.73 16.54 -14.80
CA GLY A 70 -7.38 17.92 -15.14
C GLY A 70 -6.18 18.07 -16.05
N GLY A 71 -5.40 19.13 -15.81
CA GLY A 71 -4.28 19.53 -16.65
C GLY A 71 -3.42 20.60 -16.00
N PRO A 72 -2.51 21.25 -16.76
CA PRO A 72 -1.63 22.27 -16.22
C PRO A 72 -2.41 23.38 -15.48
N VAL A 73 -2.05 23.61 -14.22
CA VAL A 73 -2.67 24.64 -13.38
C VAL A 73 -2.04 26.02 -13.62
N ARG A 74 -2.84 27.08 -13.47
CA ARG A 74 -2.34 28.46 -13.56
C ARG A 74 -1.45 28.78 -12.37
N THR A 75 -0.35 29.50 -12.60
CA THR A 75 0.56 29.96 -11.55
C THR A 75 -0.05 31.03 -10.64
N ASN A 76 -1.01 31.82 -11.16
CA ASN A 76 -1.76 32.81 -10.40
C ASN A 76 -3.24 32.44 -10.35
N VAL A 77 -3.60 31.58 -9.40
CA VAL A 77 -4.97 31.03 -9.25
C VAL A 77 -5.99 32.05 -8.74
N ASN A 78 -5.55 33.09 -8.02
CA ASN A 78 -6.41 34.18 -7.56
C ASN A 78 -5.63 35.52 -7.61
N PRO A 79 -5.63 36.22 -8.76
CA PRO A 79 -4.90 37.46 -8.93
C PRO A 79 -5.34 38.59 -7.99
N LYS A 80 -6.55 38.52 -7.43
CA LYS A 80 -7.14 39.55 -6.56
C LYS A 80 -7.02 39.20 -5.07
N ALA A 81 -6.35 38.11 -4.71
CA ALA A 81 -6.18 37.71 -3.31
C ALA A 81 -5.54 38.83 -2.47
N TYR A 82 -4.52 39.51 -3.01
CA TYR A 82 -3.80 40.57 -2.29
C TYR A 82 -4.70 41.75 -1.87
N GLU A 83 -5.78 42.03 -2.60
CA GLU A 83 -6.72 43.12 -2.30
C GLU A 83 -7.41 42.91 -0.92
N ASN A 84 -7.51 41.66 -0.46
CA ASN A 84 -8.21 41.30 0.77
C ASN A 84 -7.28 41.11 1.98
N LEU A 85 -5.96 41.10 1.79
CA LEU A 85 -5.00 40.81 2.86
C LEU A 85 -5.00 41.88 3.95
N LEU A 86 -5.01 43.16 3.56
CA LEU A 86 -5.04 44.26 4.53
C LEU A 86 -6.37 44.27 5.28
N LEU A 87 -7.48 44.12 4.56
CA LEU A 87 -8.83 44.08 5.14
C LEU A 87 -8.99 42.95 6.16
N ALA A 88 -8.44 41.76 5.86
CA ALA A 88 -8.45 40.64 6.79
C ALA A 88 -7.64 40.94 8.07
N ARG A 89 -6.47 41.58 7.94
CA ARG A 89 -5.62 41.95 9.09
C ARG A 89 -6.26 43.02 9.97
N GLU A 90 -6.84 44.05 9.37
CA GLU A 90 -7.53 45.11 10.13
C GLU A 90 -8.74 44.56 10.88
N ALA A 91 -9.60 43.78 10.21
CA ALA A 91 -10.74 43.15 10.85
C ALA A 91 -10.32 42.24 12.03
N LEU A 92 -9.18 41.55 11.94
CA LEU A 92 -8.68 40.66 12.99
C LEU A 92 -8.04 41.41 14.17
N PHE A 93 -7.11 42.33 13.90
CA PHE A 93 -6.25 42.89 14.94
C PHE A 93 -6.73 44.23 15.49
N LYS A 94 -7.47 45.00 14.69
CA LYS A 94 -7.98 46.32 15.09
C LYS A 94 -9.42 46.23 15.56
N ASP A 95 -10.25 45.54 14.80
CA ASP A 95 -11.69 45.49 15.05
C ASP A 95 -12.12 44.25 15.85
N GLU A 96 -11.21 43.29 16.06
CA GLU A 96 -11.46 41.98 16.71
C GLU A 96 -12.68 41.23 16.14
N ASN A 97 -13.01 41.50 14.88
CA ASN A 97 -14.15 40.95 14.17
C ASN A 97 -13.76 39.71 13.37
N TYR A 98 -13.73 38.57 14.06
CA TYR A 98 -13.31 37.28 13.50
C TYR A 98 -14.17 36.79 12.34
N ILE A 99 -15.48 37.09 12.36
CA ILE A 99 -16.40 36.70 11.28
C ILE A 99 -16.01 37.44 10.00
N GLN A 100 -15.82 38.76 10.09
CA GLN A 100 -15.45 39.58 8.95
C GLN A 100 -14.04 39.26 8.43
N ALA A 101 -13.09 39.01 9.34
CA ALA A 101 -11.74 38.57 8.98
C ALA A 101 -11.77 37.24 8.18
N ASN A 102 -12.60 36.28 8.60
CA ASN A 102 -12.78 35.02 7.89
C ASN A 102 -13.40 35.21 6.49
N GLU A 103 -14.38 36.11 6.34
CA GLU A 103 -14.95 36.42 5.02
C GLU A 103 -13.92 37.04 4.05
N TYR A 104 -13.02 37.89 4.54
CA TYR A 104 -11.89 38.38 3.73
C TYR A 104 -10.88 37.28 3.42
N ALA A 105 -10.60 36.38 4.38
CA ALA A 105 -9.69 35.25 4.16
C ALA A 105 -10.20 34.30 3.06
N LYS A 106 -11.50 34.01 3.01
CA LYS A 106 -12.11 33.18 1.94
C LYS A 106 -11.90 33.77 0.55
N LYS A 107 -11.92 35.10 0.41
CA LYS A 107 -11.69 35.78 -0.87
C LYS A 107 -10.25 35.66 -1.38
N MET A 108 -9.31 35.20 -0.53
CA MET A 108 -7.91 34.95 -0.90
C MET A 108 -7.65 33.50 -1.34
N GLN A 109 -8.64 32.61 -1.27
CA GLN A 109 -8.51 31.19 -1.62
C GLN A 109 -8.47 30.98 -3.15
N GLY A 110 -8.00 29.81 -3.58
CA GLY A 110 -7.98 29.37 -4.97
C GLY A 110 -8.86 28.13 -5.19
N TYR A 111 -8.68 27.47 -6.34
CA TYR A 111 -9.36 26.22 -6.65
C TYR A 111 -8.83 25.04 -5.81
N TYR A 112 -9.67 24.02 -5.63
CA TYR A 112 -9.21 22.72 -5.13
C TYR A 112 -8.25 22.06 -6.12
N SER A 113 -7.38 21.18 -5.61
CA SER A 113 -6.46 20.41 -6.43
C SER A 113 -7.20 19.34 -7.26
N GLU A 114 -6.53 18.88 -8.31
CA GLU A 114 -6.97 17.71 -9.08
C GLU A 114 -6.93 16.42 -8.23
N SER A 115 -7.61 15.38 -8.73
CA SER A 115 -7.75 14.09 -8.05
C SER A 115 -6.91 13.00 -8.72
N TYR A 116 -6.31 12.15 -7.89
CA TYR A 116 -5.67 10.92 -8.35
C TYR A 116 -6.73 9.90 -8.77
N LEU A 117 -6.54 9.23 -9.92
CA LEU A 117 -7.52 8.30 -10.45
C LEU A 117 -7.07 6.83 -10.35
N PRO A 118 -8.00 5.89 -10.09
CA PRO A 118 -7.75 4.47 -10.36
C PRO A 118 -7.54 4.27 -11.86
N LEU A 119 -6.55 3.48 -12.25
CA LEU A 119 -6.30 3.20 -13.67
C LEU A 119 -7.36 2.24 -14.22
N GLY A 120 -7.73 1.23 -13.43
CA GLY A 120 -8.76 0.26 -13.78
C GLY A 120 -8.54 -1.08 -13.12
N ASP A 121 -9.34 -2.06 -13.51
CA ASP A 121 -9.34 -3.40 -12.92
C ASP A 121 -8.92 -4.43 -13.97
N LEU A 122 -8.02 -5.33 -13.59
CA LEU A 122 -7.73 -6.56 -14.32
C LEU A 122 -8.43 -7.73 -13.64
N MET A 123 -9.33 -8.38 -14.38
CA MET A 123 -10.04 -9.57 -13.92
C MET A 123 -9.46 -10.82 -14.58
N ILE A 124 -9.09 -11.82 -13.78
CA ILE A 124 -8.71 -13.15 -14.27
C ILE A 124 -9.79 -14.14 -13.86
N SER A 125 -10.51 -14.67 -14.84
CA SER A 125 -11.54 -15.70 -14.62
C SER A 125 -10.98 -17.08 -14.96
N GLN A 126 -11.03 -17.97 -13.98
CA GLN A 126 -10.59 -19.36 -14.09
C GLN A 126 -11.76 -20.28 -13.72
N LYS A 127 -12.15 -21.12 -14.67
CA LYS A 127 -13.23 -22.10 -14.47
C LYS A 127 -12.63 -23.41 -14.00
N PHE A 128 -12.78 -23.68 -12.71
CA PHE A 128 -12.49 -24.98 -12.13
C PHE A 128 -13.78 -25.82 -12.10
N GLN A 129 -13.67 -27.14 -12.25
CA GLN A 129 -14.81 -28.04 -12.01
C GLN A 129 -15.26 -27.92 -10.55
N ALA A 130 -16.48 -28.36 -10.24
CA ALA A 130 -17.25 -27.98 -9.05
C ALA A 130 -16.68 -28.37 -7.66
N SER A 131 -15.40 -28.68 -7.56
CA SER A 131 -14.70 -28.96 -6.30
C SER A 131 -14.28 -27.67 -5.60
N GLU A 132 -14.60 -27.58 -4.32
CA GLU A 132 -14.19 -26.46 -3.45
C GLU A 132 -12.66 -26.39 -3.33
N PRO A 133 -12.06 -25.18 -3.35
CA PRO A 133 -10.63 -25.02 -3.15
C PRO A 133 -10.23 -25.37 -1.72
N THR A 134 -9.11 -26.09 -1.60
CA THR A 134 -8.49 -26.47 -0.33
C THR A 134 -7.10 -25.84 -0.21
N ALA A 135 -6.52 -25.89 1.00
CA ALA A 135 -5.15 -25.42 1.28
C ALA A 135 -4.89 -23.96 0.83
N TYR A 136 -5.91 -23.11 0.83
CA TYR A 136 -5.78 -21.72 0.39
C TYR A 136 -4.79 -20.95 1.28
N TYR A 137 -3.93 -20.18 0.63
CA TYR A 137 -2.99 -19.27 1.26
C TYR A 137 -2.66 -18.11 0.33
N ARG A 138 -2.58 -16.89 0.86
CA ARG A 138 -1.98 -15.76 0.16
C ARG A 138 -1.02 -14.99 1.04
N ASP A 139 0.02 -14.42 0.46
CA ASP A 139 0.97 -13.55 1.13
C ASP A 139 1.46 -12.38 0.26
N LEU A 140 2.08 -11.42 0.93
CA LEU A 140 3.01 -10.44 0.39
C LEU A 140 4.32 -10.61 1.14
N ASP A 141 5.36 -11.02 0.43
CA ASP A 141 6.72 -11.01 0.96
C ASP A 141 7.32 -9.62 0.76
N ILE A 142 7.48 -8.89 1.86
CA ILE A 142 8.04 -7.53 1.86
C ILE A 142 9.52 -7.54 1.47
N LYS A 143 10.23 -8.64 1.72
CA LYS A 143 11.67 -8.74 1.40
C LYS A 143 11.89 -8.81 -0.11
N ASP A 144 11.10 -9.63 -0.79
CA ASP A 144 11.27 -9.90 -2.22
C ASP A 144 10.28 -9.11 -3.09
N ALA A 145 9.33 -8.39 -2.48
CA ALA A 145 8.25 -7.64 -3.14
C ALA A 145 7.35 -8.51 -4.05
N ILE A 146 7.06 -9.74 -3.62
CA ILE A 146 6.24 -10.70 -4.35
C ILE A 146 4.94 -10.95 -3.61
N SER A 147 3.80 -10.78 -4.28
CA SER A 147 2.53 -11.31 -3.79
C SER A 147 2.30 -12.71 -4.33
N THR A 148 2.02 -13.68 -3.46
CA THR A 148 1.70 -15.05 -3.85
C THR A 148 0.29 -15.42 -3.41
N THR A 149 -0.47 -16.08 -4.28
CA THR A 149 -1.70 -16.79 -3.92
C THR A 149 -1.57 -18.25 -4.35
N ARG A 150 -1.93 -19.18 -3.48
CA ARG A 150 -1.95 -20.62 -3.78
C ARG A 150 -3.19 -21.29 -3.22
N PHE A 151 -3.68 -22.30 -3.94
CA PHE A 151 -4.82 -23.11 -3.55
C PHE A 151 -4.79 -24.44 -4.32
N THR A 152 -5.49 -25.45 -3.80
CA THR A 152 -5.54 -26.78 -4.39
C THR A 152 -6.96 -27.14 -4.79
N ILE A 153 -7.14 -27.58 -6.04
CA ILE A 153 -8.40 -28.10 -6.57
C ILE A 153 -8.12 -29.45 -7.21
N ASP A 154 -8.90 -30.47 -6.86
CA ASP A 154 -8.76 -31.85 -7.39
C ASP A 154 -7.32 -32.41 -7.30
N GLY A 155 -6.64 -32.09 -6.19
CA GLY A 155 -5.27 -32.50 -5.93
C GLY A 155 -4.22 -31.83 -6.83
N THR A 156 -4.58 -30.75 -7.53
CA THR A 156 -3.66 -29.88 -8.28
C THR A 156 -3.51 -28.57 -7.54
N GLU A 157 -2.30 -28.27 -7.07
CA GLU A 157 -1.94 -26.95 -6.55
C GLU A 157 -1.81 -25.96 -7.72
N PHE A 158 -2.49 -24.82 -7.60
CA PHE A 158 -2.36 -23.65 -8.44
C PHE A 158 -1.64 -22.56 -7.66
N THR A 159 -0.68 -21.89 -8.29
CA THR A 159 0.05 -20.77 -7.70
C THR A 159 0.03 -19.57 -8.65
N ARG A 160 -0.19 -18.39 -8.08
CA ARG A 160 -0.13 -17.09 -8.76
C ARG A 160 0.87 -16.21 -8.04
N GLN A 161 1.85 -15.69 -8.77
CA GLN A 161 2.83 -14.75 -8.25
C GLN A 161 2.78 -13.45 -9.04
N ILE A 162 2.76 -12.33 -8.34
CA ILE A 162 2.61 -11.01 -8.94
C ILE A 162 3.70 -10.08 -8.40
N ILE A 163 4.34 -9.36 -9.31
CA ILE A 163 5.32 -8.31 -9.01
C ILE A 163 5.04 -7.06 -9.84
N SER A 164 5.51 -5.92 -9.37
CA SER A 164 5.71 -4.72 -10.19
C SER A 164 7.22 -4.50 -10.31
N SER A 165 7.80 -4.75 -11.49
CA SER A 165 9.25 -4.68 -11.71
C SER A 165 9.69 -3.23 -11.88
N ALA A 166 10.59 -2.76 -11.02
CA ALA A 166 11.25 -1.46 -11.17
C ALA A 166 12.22 -1.38 -12.36
N PRO A 167 13.14 -2.35 -12.58
CA PRO A 167 14.02 -2.28 -13.74
C PRO A 167 13.27 -2.41 -15.08
N ASP A 168 12.25 -3.27 -15.15
CA ASP A 168 11.56 -3.58 -16.41
C ASP A 168 10.30 -2.72 -16.65
N GLN A 169 9.89 -1.92 -15.66
CA GLN A 169 8.74 -1.01 -15.76
C GLN A 169 7.41 -1.70 -16.14
N VAL A 170 7.19 -2.91 -15.65
CA VAL A 170 6.01 -3.74 -15.97
C VAL A 170 5.47 -4.49 -14.74
N ILE A 171 4.16 -4.71 -14.70
CA ILE A 171 3.52 -5.64 -13.75
C ILE A 171 3.51 -7.03 -14.39
N VAL A 172 4.06 -8.02 -13.70
CA VAL A 172 4.15 -9.40 -14.20
C VAL A 172 3.28 -10.31 -13.35
N ILE A 173 2.53 -11.19 -14.01
CA ILE A 173 1.70 -12.21 -13.39
C ILE A 173 2.19 -13.57 -13.87
N ARG A 174 2.68 -14.39 -12.95
CA ARG A 174 3.06 -15.78 -13.20
C ARG A 174 1.99 -16.71 -12.66
N LEU A 175 1.39 -17.51 -13.54
CA LEU A 175 0.40 -18.53 -13.20
C LEU A 175 1.02 -19.91 -13.41
N THR A 176 0.89 -20.81 -12.44
CA THR A 176 1.41 -22.18 -12.54
C THR A 176 0.43 -23.19 -11.95
N ALA A 177 0.37 -24.38 -12.52
CA ALA A 177 -0.30 -25.56 -11.97
C ALA A 177 0.73 -26.67 -11.72
N SER A 178 0.54 -27.45 -10.67
CA SER A 178 1.41 -28.59 -10.33
C SER A 178 1.23 -29.80 -11.26
N LYS A 179 0.17 -29.81 -12.10
CA LYS A 179 -0.09 -30.82 -13.13
C LYS A 179 -0.32 -30.13 -14.49
N PRO A 180 0.04 -30.79 -15.61
CA PRO A 180 -0.21 -30.30 -16.97
C PRO A 180 -1.69 -30.14 -17.31
#